data_AF-B6XBZ3-F1
#
_entry.id   AF-B6XBZ3-F1
#
_cell.length_a   1.000
_cell.length_b   1.000
_cell.length_c   1.000
_cell.angle_alpha   90.00
_cell.angle_beta   90.00
_cell.angle_gamma   90.00
#
_symmetry.space_group_name_H-M   'P 1'
#
loop_
_entity.id
_entity.type
_entity.pdbx_description
1 polymer ?
#
loop_
_entity_poly.entity_id
_entity_poly.type
_entity_poly.pdbx_seq_one_letter_code
_entity_poly.pdbx_strand_id
1 'polypeptide(L)' 'MKEKKLELFFSSPMEYENLTLEVQLGWQRIAEINQDKGTENLEIELFGSDSSNNFIAKMPLDDLISILVEARDTLKSKK' A
#
# COMPACT_ATOMS: atom_id res chain seq x y z
N MET A 1 -5.79 16.01 18.70
CA MET A 1 -5.37 15.69 17.32
C MET A 1 -6.54 15.02 16.63
N LYS A 2 -6.90 15.42 15.41
CA LYS A 2 -7.89 14.65 14.63
C LYS A 2 -7.29 13.27 14.33
N GLU A 3 -8.06 12.20 14.57
CA GLU A 3 -7.67 10.85 14.16
C GLU A 3 -7.40 10.84 12.66
N LYS A 4 -6.20 10.43 12.26
CA LYS A 4 -5.91 10.19 10.85
C LYS A 4 -6.60 8.88 10.46
N LYS A 5 -7.46 8.92 9.45
CA LYS A 5 -8.16 7.75 8.93
C LYS A 5 -7.48 7.26 7.65
N LEU A 6 -7.59 5.95 7.40
CA LEU A 6 -7.20 5.36 6.13
C LEU A 6 -8.33 5.57 5.12
N GLU A 7 -7.99 6.13 3.97
CA GLU A 7 -8.93 6.47 2.90
C GLU A 7 -8.38 6.03 1.55
N LEU A 8 -9.27 5.71 0.61
CA LEU A 8 -8.95 5.28 -0.74
C LEU A 8 -9.35 6.36 -1.74
N PHE A 9 -8.46 6.63 -2.69
CA PHE A 9 -8.70 7.57 -3.79
C PHE A 9 -8.33 6.93 -5.11
N PHE A 10 -9.12 7.19 -6.15
CA PHE A 10 -8.68 6.89 -7.50
C PHE A 10 -7.60 7.87 -7.90
N SER A 11 -6.53 7.36 -8.50
CA SER A 11 -5.40 8.13 -8.98
C SER A 11 -5.04 7.71 -10.40
N SER A 12 -4.41 8.62 -11.14
CA SER A 12 -3.88 8.35 -12.48
C SER A 12 -2.44 8.88 -12.57
N PRO A 13 -1.48 8.26 -11.87
CA PRO A 13 -0.08 8.65 -11.94
C PRO A 13 0.46 8.41 -13.36
N MET A 14 1.45 9.19 -13.76
CA MET A 14 2.04 9.10 -15.12
C MET A 14 2.83 7.80 -15.31
N GLU A 15 3.22 7.16 -14.22
CA GLU A 15 4.01 5.93 -14.16
C GLU A 15 3.20 4.67 -14.47
N TYR A 16 1.87 4.74 -14.47
CA TYR A 16 0.97 3.61 -14.66
C TYR A 16 0.07 3.81 -15.89
N GLU A 17 -0.20 2.72 -16.61
CA GLU A 17 -1.05 2.78 -17.80
C GLU A 17 -2.54 2.84 -17.42
N ASN A 18 -2.90 2.18 -16.31
CA ASN A 18 -4.28 2.11 -15.83
C ASN A 18 -4.51 3.00 -14.61
N LEU A 19 -5.80 3.29 -14.35
CA LEU A 19 -6.23 3.93 -13.11
C LEU A 19 -5.80 3.08 -11.91
N THR A 20 -5.25 3.73 -10.90
CA THR A 20 -4.75 3.12 -9.67
C THR A 20 -5.61 3.51 -8.46
N LEU A 21 -5.40 2.82 -7.35
CA LEU A 21 -5.99 3.16 -6.05
C LEU A 21 -4.91 3.59 -5.08
N GLU A 22 -5.00 4.83 -4.64
CA GLU A 22 -4.11 5.42 -3.65
C GLU A 22 -4.67 5.22 -2.23
N VAL A 23 -3.82 4.80 -1.31
CA VAL A 23 -4.13 4.71 0.13
C VAL A 23 -3.52 5.91 0.85
N GLN A 24 -4.36 6.72 1.49
CA GLN A 24 -3.92 7.86 2.29
C GLN A 24 -4.23 7.67 3.78
N LEU A 25 -3.34 8.19 4.64
CA LEU A 25 -3.56 8.35 6.07
C LEU A 25 -3.70 9.84 6.42
N GLY A 26 -4.94 10.34 6.44
CA GLY A 26 -5.20 11.77 6.38
C GLY A 26 -4.88 12.30 4.98
N TRP A 27 -3.89 13.19 4.86
CA TRP A 27 -3.46 13.78 3.58
C TRP A 27 -2.13 13.23 3.07
N GLN A 28 -1.63 12.17 3.70
CA GLN A 28 -0.33 11.59 3.37
C GLN A 28 -0.56 10.31 2.58
N ARG A 29 -0.05 10.26 1.35
CA ARG A 29 0.02 9.06 0.53
C ARG A 29 0.94 8.04 1.20
N ILE A 30 0.43 6.84 1.44
CA ILE A 30 1.15 5.74 2.11
C ILE A 30 1.41 4.61 1.12
N ALA A 31 0.47 4.34 0.21
CA ALA A 31 0.63 3.32 -0.79
C ALA A 31 -0.14 3.62 -2.09
N GLU A 32 0.23 2.96 -3.17
CA GLU A 32 -0.47 2.94 -4.45
C GLU A 32 -0.68 1.50 -4.91
N ILE A 33 -1.89 1.17 -5.36
CA ILE A 33 -2.22 -0.15 -5.91
C ILE A 33 -2.51 0.01 -7.41
N ASN A 34 -1.79 -0.74 -8.23
CA ASN A 34 -1.98 -0.74 -9.69
C ASN A 34 -2.36 -2.14 -10.20
N GLN A 35 -2.93 -2.15 -11.40
CA GLN A 35 -3.47 -3.35 -12.07
C GLN A 35 -2.81 -3.62 -13.42
N ASP A 36 -1.63 -3.04 -13.68
CA ASP A 36 -0.98 -3.13 -14.99
C ASP A 36 -0.55 -4.57 -15.34
N LYS A 37 -0.40 -5.44 -14.33
CA LYS A 37 -0.16 -6.88 -14.50
C LYS A 37 -1.44 -7.74 -14.54
N GLY A 38 -2.60 -7.10 -14.65
CA GLY A 38 -3.92 -7.72 -14.60
C GLY A 38 -4.51 -7.81 -13.20
N THR A 39 -5.82 -7.98 -13.12
CA THR A 39 -6.59 -7.99 -11.85
C THR A 39 -6.23 -9.15 -10.92
N GLU A 40 -5.67 -10.23 -11.47
CA GLU A 40 -5.21 -11.40 -10.71
C GLU A 40 -3.78 -11.22 -10.15
N ASN A 41 -3.07 -10.16 -10.55
CA ASN A 41 -1.68 -9.91 -10.14
C ASN A 41 -1.48 -8.44 -9.75
N LEU A 42 -2.37 -7.91 -8.90
CA LEU A 42 -2.27 -6.54 -8.43
C LEU A 42 -0.93 -6.29 -7.72
N GLU A 43 -0.35 -5.13 -7.95
CA GLU A 43 0.90 -4.72 -7.31
C GLU A 43 0.64 -3.52 -6.39
N ILE A 44 1.31 -3.54 -5.24
CA ILE A 44 1.32 -2.42 -4.30
C ILE A 44 2.71 -1.80 -4.23
N GLU A 45 2.74 -0.47 -4.23
CA GLU A 45 3.90 0.36 -4.01
C GLU A 45 3.75 1.06 -2.65
N LEU A 46 4.73 0.90 -1.75
CA LEU A 46 4.74 1.54 -0.44
C LEU A 46 5.69 2.74 -0.41
N PHE A 47 5.21 3.85 0.15
CA PHE A 47 5.98 5.08 0.26
C PHE A 47 6.53 5.24 1.68
N GLY A 48 7.86 5.22 1.80
CA GLY A 48 8.56 5.50 3.05
C GLY A 48 8.52 6.99 3.42
N SER A 49 8.61 7.27 4.73
CA SER A 49 8.72 8.64 5.24
C SER A 49 10.14 9.20 5.21
N ASP A 50 11.14 8.38 4.88
CA ASP A 50 12.54 8.77 4.90
C ASP A 50 12.96 9.33 3.53
N SER A 51 13.17 10.65 3.46
CA SER A 51 13.65 11.33 2.27
C SER A 51 15.12 11.02 1.92
N SER A 52 15.87 10.39 2.84
CA SER A 52 17.29 10.06 2.63
C SER A 52 17.49 8.72 1.93
N ASN A 53 16.53 7.81 2.06
CA ASN A 53 16.52 6.53 1.39
C ASN A 53 15.26 6.47 0.54
N ASN A 54 15.39 6.70 -0.77
CA ASN A 54 14.35 6.51 -1.81
C ASN A 54 13.92 5.03 -1.89
N PHE A 55 13.51 4.45 -0.77
CA PHE A 55 13.03 3.10 -0.68
C PHE A 55 11.57 3.09 -1.06
N ILE A 56 11.36 2.87 -2.35
CA ILE A 56 10.10 2.49 -2.92
C ILE A 56 10.08 0.96 -2.93
N ALA A 57 9.20 0.37 -2.14
CA ALA A 57 9.00 -1.07 -2.14
C ALA A 57 7.80 -1.41 -3.01
N LYS A 58 8.01 -2.19 -4.07
CA LYS A 58 6.95 -2.72 -4.92
C LYS A 58 6.89 -4.25 -4.82
N MET A 59 5.69 -4.80 -4.60
CA MET A 59 5.47 -6.23 -4.41
C MET A 59 4.04 -6.64 -4.81
N PRO A 60 3.75 -7.93 -4.96
CA PRO A 60 2.37 -8.41 -5.10
C PRO A 60 1.51 -8.00 -3.90
N LEU A 61 0.29 -7.53 -4.15
CA LEU A 61 -0.62 -7.08 -3.11
C LEU A 61 -0.99 -8.23 -2.15
N ASP A 62 -1.28 -9.41 -2.70
CA ASP A 62 -1.69 -10.57 -1.92
C ASP A 62 -0.59 -11.07 -0.97
N ASP A 63 0.67 -11.03 -1.40
CA ASP A 63 1.82 -11.39 -0.57
C ASP A 63 1.92 -10.46 0.65
N LEU A 64 1.75 -9.14 0.45
CA LEU A 64 1.76 -8.18 1.55
C LEU A 64 0.58 -8.38 2.50
N ILE A 65 -0.63 -8.61 1.97
CA ILE A 65 -1.81 -8.87 2.81
C ILE A 65 -1.59 -10.13 3.65
N SER A 66 -1.09 -11.20 3.03
CA SER A 66 -0.82 -12.48 3.69
C SER A 66 0.15 -12.32 4.86
N ILE A 67 1.31 -11.68 4.64
CA ILE A 67 2.31 -11.51 5.70
C ILE A 67 1.85 -10.56 6.82
N LEU A 68 1.03 -9.54 6.51
CA LEU A 68 0.44 -8.66 7.53
C LEU A 68 -0.59 -9.39 8.39
N VAL A 69 -1.40 -10.27 7.80
CA VAL A 69 -2.33 -11.13 8.53
C VAL A 69 -1.57 -12.10 9.43
N GLU A 70 -0.53 -12.75 8.90
CA GLU A 70 0.33 -13.66 9.67
C GLU A 70 0.99 -12.94 10.86
N ALA A 71 1.55 -11.75 10.64
CA ALA A 71 2.17 -10.94 11.67
C ALA A 71 1.17 -10.56 12.78
N ARG A 72 -0.04 -10.13 12.41
CA ARG A 72 -1.12 -9.80 13.36
C ARG A 72 -1.49 -11.01 14.21
N ASP A 73 -1.68 -12.16 13.58
CA ASP A 73 -2.14 -13.36 14.27
C ASP A 73 -1.05 -13.95 15.15
N THR A 74 0.21 -13.85 14.73
CA THR A 74 1.40 -14.16 15.55
C THR A 74 1.47 -13.30 16.81
N LEU A 75 1.23 -11.99 16.71
CA LEU A 75 1.22 -11.11 17.88
C LEU A 75 0.04 -11.40 18.82
N LYS A 76 -1.12 -11.77 18.29
CA LYS A 76 -2.30 -12.14 19.09
C LYS A 76 -2.16 -13.49 19.78
N SER A 77 -1.40 -14.43 19.19
CA SER A 77 -1.20 -15.77 19.72
C SER A 77 -0.10 -15.86 20.79
N LYS A 78 0.71 -14.81 20.97
CA LYS A 78 1.71 -14.67 22.06
C LYS A 78 1.10 -14.46 23.47
N LYS A 79 -0.05 -15.06 23.75
CA LYS A 79 -0.59 -15.14 25.12
C LYS A 79 0.24 -16.09 25.97
#